data_AF-A0A3P7YCJ4-F1
#
_entry.id   AF-A0A3P7YCJ4-F1
#
_cell.length_a   1.000
_cell.length_b   1.000
_cell.length_c   1.000
_cell.angle_alpha   90.00
_cell.angle_beta   90.00
_cell.angle_gamma   90.00
#
_symmetry.space_group_name_H-M   'P 1'
#
loop_
_entity.id
_entity.type
_entity.pdbx_description
1 polymer ?
#
loop_
_entity_poly.entity_id
_entity_poly.type
_entity_poly.pdbx_seq_one_letter_code
_entity_poly.pdbx_strand_id
1 'polypeptide(L)'
;MTWLREQTRQKCPRLFTLTMRGKRLPIAVVREEAGDDGELVNDDRILRSCVNFTQLEPAADSLFSDFKMPQGREMPNIYRNVVLLTEDRVLNMKAMSQHIPCRTMTRFMKWAKIT
;
A
#
# COMPACT_ATOMS: atom_id res chain seq x y z
N MET A 1 -0.08 17.92 10.32
CA MET A 1 -0.86 18.11 9.07
C MET A 1 -0.33 19.20 8.13
N THR A 2 0.51 20.14 8.59
CA THR A 2 1.02 21.25 7.77
C THR A 2 1.80 20.80 6.54
N TRP A 3 2.66 19.78 6.68
CA TRP A 3 3.44 19.26 5.56
C TRP A 3 2.56 18.70 4.43
N LEU A 4 1.57 17.85 4.73
CA LEU A 4 0.66 17.30 3.72
C LEU A 4 -0.12 18.39 2.99
N ARG A 5 -0.59 19.43 3.72
CA ARG A 5 -1.28 20.57 3.10
C ARG A 5 -0.35 21.32 2.15
N GLU A 6 0.91 21.52 2.51
CA GLU A 6 1.89 22.16 1.62
C GLU A 6 2.15 21.30 0.37
N GLN A 7 2.31 19.99 0.54
CA GLN A 7 2.51 19.08 -0.59
C GLN A 7 1.31 19.06 -1.56
N THR A 8 0.09 19.28 -1.07
CA THR A 8 -1.10 19.38 -1.93
C THR A 8 -1.04 20.56 -2.90
N ARG A 9 -0.36 21.65 -2.52
CA ARG A 9 -0.15 22.83 -3.39
C ARG A 9 0.90 22.56 -4.46
N GLN A 10 1.91 21.75 -4.13
CA GLN A 10 3.04 21.45 -5.01
C GLN A 10 2.71 20.41 -6.10
N LYS A 11 1.53 19.75 -6.03
CA LYS A 11 1.05 18.77 -7.03
C LYS A 11 2.11 17.72 -7.41
N CYS A 12 2.82 17.18 -6.42
CA CYS A 12 3.83 16.16 -6.65
C CYS A 12 3.19 14.88 -7.23
N PRO A 13 3.54 14.44 -8.45
CA PRO A 13 2.89 13.30 -9.11
C PRO A 13 3.16 11.96 -8.38
N ARG A 14 4.19 11.91 -7.53
CA ARG A 14 4.55 10.73 -6.72
C ARG A 14 3.84 10.68 -5.36
N LEU A 15 3.00 11.67 -5.05
CA LEU A 15 2.22 11.73 -3.82
C LEU A 15 0.73 11.83 -4.16
N PHE A 16 -0.05 10.86 -3.69
CA PHE A 16 -1.47 10.76 -4.00
C PHE A 16 -2.25 10.18 -2.83
N THR A 17 -3.56 10.42 -2.82
CA THR A 17 -4.48 9.76 -1.89
C THR A 17 -4.93 8.45 -2.53
N LEU A 18 -4.85 7.35 -1.78
CA LEU A 18 -5.39 6.05 -2.20
C LEU A 18 -6.77 5.85 -1.57
N THR A 19 -7.78 5.61 -2.39
CA THR A 19 -9.15 5.36 -1.93
C THR A 19 -9.36 3.89 -1.56
N MET A 20 -10.40 3.59 -0.77
CA MET A 20 -10.81 2.20 -0.50
C MET A 20 -11.16 1.39 -1.74
N ARG A 21 -11.49 2.05 -2.87
CA ARG A 21 -11.72 1.39 -4.16
C ARG A 21 -10.43 1.11 -4.95
N GLY A 22 -9.26 1.39 -4.36
CA GLY A 22 -7.95 1.17 -5.00
C GLY A 22 -7.53 2.26 -5.99
N LYS A 23 -8.32 3.34 -6.16
CA LYS A 23 -8.00 4.42 -7.10
C LYS A 23 -7.08 5.46 -6.47
N ARG A 24 -6.10 5.92 -7.25
CA ARG A 24 -5.29 7.11 -6.95
C ARG A 24 -6.07 8.37 -7.26
N LEU A 25 -6.07 9.30 -6.33
CA LEU A 25 -6.54 10.67 -6.51
C LEU A 25 -5.39 11.64 -6.25
N PRO A 26 -5.40 12.85 -6.84
CA PRO A 26 -4.49 13.90 -6.43
C PRO A 26 -4.49 14.02 -4.90
N ILE A 27 -3.29 14.22 -4.31
CA ILE A 27 -3.16 14.28 -2.86
C ILE A 27 -4.15 15.29 -2.28
N ALA A 28 -4.96 14.83 -1.34
CA ALA A 28 -5.99 15.63 -0.70
C ALA A 28 -6.05 15.30 0.80
N VAL A 29 -6.17 16.35 1.62
CA VAL A 29 -6.41 16.21 3.05
C VAL A 29 -7.93 16.34 3.26
N VAL A 30 -8.63 15.22 3.13
CA VAL A 30 -10.08 15.13 3.30
C VAL A 30 -10.38 14.42 4.62
N ARG A 31 -11.35 14.92 5.38
CA ARG A 31 -12.00 14.11 6.42
C ARG A 31 -13.13 13.38 5.72
N GLU A 32 -12.98 12.08 5.58
CA GLU A 32 -14.10 11.24 5.17
C GLU A 32 -14.98 11.05 6.41
N GLU A 33 -16.17 11.66 6.37
CA GLU A 33 -17.20 11.37 7.38
C GLU A 33 -17.51 9.88 7.31
N ALA A 34 -17.66 9.22 8.45
CA ALA A 34 -18.00 7.81 8.48
C ALA A 34 -19.37 7.63 7.78
N GLY A 35 -19.37 7.02 6.59
CA GLY A 35 -20.59 6.58 5.93
C GLY A 35 -21.22 5.39 6.68
N ASP A 36 -22.21 4.75 6.05
CA ASP A 36 -22.96 3.59 6.59
C ASP A 36 -22.07 2.37 6.92
N ASP A 37 -20.78 2.42 6.56
CA ASP A 37 -19.71 1.50 6.98
C ASP A 37 -19.29 1.70 8.45
N GLY A 38 -20.25 1.94 9.35
CA GLY A 38 -20.03 2.23 10.77
C GLY A 38 -19.27 1.13 11.54
N GLU A 39 -19.18 -0.08 10.97
CA GLU A 39 -18.43 -1.21 11.54
C GLU A 39 -16.96 -1.27 11.08
N LEU A 40 -16.59 -0.66 9.95
CA LEU A 40 -15.23 -0.76 9.42
C LEU A 40 -14.28 0.20 10.12
N VAL A 41 -13.35 -0.37 10.89
CA VAL A 41 -12.27 0.40 11.52
C VAL A 41 -11.22 0.81 10.48
N ASN A 42 -10.38 1.78 10.82
CA ASN A 42 -9.36 2.31 9.91
C ASN A 42 -8.41 1.23 9.37
N ASP A 43 -8.07 0.22 10.17
CA ASP A 43 -7.27 -0.92 9.71
C ASP A 43 -7.90 -1.58 8.48
N ASP A 44 -9.20 -1.87 8.54
CA ASP A 44 -9.91 -2.56 7.46
C ASP A 44 -9.97 -1.67 6.20
N ARG A 45 -10.14 -0.36 6.40
CA ARG A 45 -10.13 0.63 5.30
C ARG A 45 -8.76 0.71 4.62
N ILE A 46 -7.68 0.74 5.40
CA ILE A 46 -6.30 0.76 4.89
C ILE A 46 -6.02 -0.53 4.10
N LEU A 47 -6.34 -1.69 4.67
CA LEU A 47 -6.11 -2.99 4.05
C LEU A 47 -6.91 -3.16 2.76
N ARG A 48 -8.20 -2.80 2.79
CA ARG A 48 -9.07 -2.85 1.61
C ARG A 48 -8.57 -1.95 0.49
N SER A 49 -8.04 -0.77 0.84
CA SER A 49 -7.38 0.12 -0.12
C SER A 49 -6.17 -0.56 -0.78
N CYS A 50 -5.31 -1.22 0.01
CA CYS A 50 -4.14 -1.95 -0.51
C CYS A 50 -4.53 -3.10 -1.43
N VAL A 51 -5.48 -3.95 -1.02
CA VAL A 51 -5.93 -5.11 -1.82
C VAL A 51 -6.53 -4.64 -3.14
N ASN A 52 -7.48 -3.70 -3.09
CA ASN A 52 -8.14 -3.21 -4.30
C ASN A 52 -7.15 -2.51 -5.24
N PHE A 53 -6.16 -1.81 -4.70
CA PHE A 53 -5.08 -1.21 -5.49
C PHE A 53 -4.28 -2.29 -6.25
N THR A 54 -3.91 -3.39 -5.60
CA THR A 54 -3.14 -4.47 -6.26
C THR A 54 -3.93 -5.24 -7.31
N GLN A 55 -5.25 -5.20 -7.25
CA GLN A 55 -6.13 -5.80 -8.26
C GLN A 55 -6.34 -4.86 -9.46
N LEU A 56 -6.50 -3.55 -9.19
CA LEU A 56 -6.71 -2.55 -10.22
C LEU A 56 -5.42 -2.22 -10.99
N GLU A 57 -4.30 -2.19 -10.28
CA GLU A 57 -2.97 -2.01 -10.83
C GLU A 57 -2.10 -3.22 -10.44
N PRO A 58 -2.24 -4.36 -11.13
CA PRO A 58 -1.37 -5.50 -10.88
C PRO A 58 0.08 -5.14 -11.16
N ALA A 59 1.00 -5.76 -10.43
CA ALA A 59 2.41 -5.60 -10.69
C ALA A 59 2.73 -6.20 -12.06
N ALA A 60 3.40 -5.44 -12.94
CA ALA A 60 3.72 -5.91 -14.28
C ALA A 60 4.70 -7.10 -14.21
N ASP A 61 4.43 -8.16 -14.96
CA ASP A 61 5.27 -9.37 -14.99
C ASP A 61 6.73 -9.06 -15.38
N SER A 62 6.93 -8.03 -16.22
CA SER A 62 8.25 -7.56 -16.63
C SER A 62 9.11 -7.00 -15.49
N LEU A 63 8.52 -6.58 -14.38
CA LEU A 63 9.29 -6.13 -13.20
C LEU A 63 9.95 -7.30 -12.47
N PHE A 64 9.56 -8.54 -12.78
CA PHE A 64 10.00 -9.73 -12.08
C PHE A 64 10.61 -10.80 -13.00
N SER A 65 10.86 -10.47 -14.27
CA SER A 65 11.48 -11.40 -15.23
C SER A 65 12.86 -11.89 -14.78
N ASP A 66 13.59 -11.09 -14.01
CA ASP A 66 14.92 -11.41 -13.49
C ASP A 66 14.88 -12.28 -12.23
N PHE A 67 13.70 -12.41 -11.60
CA PHE A 67 13.53 -13.29 -10.44
C PHE A 67 13.33 -14.72 -10.93
N LYS A 68 14.39 -15.53 -10.79
CA LYS A 68 14.31 -16.97 -11.04
C LYS A 68 13.17 -17.56 -10.20
N MET A 69 12.19 -18.19 -10.87
CA MET A 69 11.22 -19.05 -10.22
C MET A 69 12.00 -20.10 -9.40
N PRO A 70 11.77 -20.19 -8.08
CA PRO A 70 12.40 -21.23 -7.28
C PRO A 70 12.00 -22.59 -7.85
N GLN A 71 12.97 -23.36 -8.35
CA GLN A 71 12.70 -24.70 -8.86
C GLN A 71 12.13 -25.57 -7.73
N GLY A 72 11.02 -26.25 -7.98
CA GLY A 72 10.42 -27.20 -7.03
C GLY A 72 9.36 -26.63 -6.07
N ARG A 73 8.89 -25.39 -6.24
CA ARG A 73 7.65 -24.93 -5.57
C ARG A 73 6.46 -25.05 -6.51
N GLU A 74 5.45 -25.81 -6.09
CA GLU A 74 4.13 -25.88 -6.76
C GLU A 74 3.34 -24.57 -6.62
N MET A 75 3.69 -23.73 -5.64
CA MET A 75 2.96 -22.49 -5.35
C MET A 75 3.38 -21.36 -6.31
N PRO A 76 2.45 -20.71 -7.01
CA PRO A 76 2.75 -19.57 -7.87
C PRO A 76 3.27 -18.37 -7.06
N ASN A 77 4.20 -17.62 -7.62
CA ASN A 77 4.67 -16.38 -7.03
C ASN A 77 3.56 -15.32 -7.10
N ILE A 78 3.33 -14.62 -5.99
CA ILE A 78 2.41 -13.48 -5.94
C ILE A 78 3.25 -12.21 -5.91
N TYR A 79 3.17 -11.41 -6.98
CA TYR A 79 3.85 -10.13 -7.07
C TYR A 79 2.94 -8.98 -6.64
N ARG A 80 3.48 -8.04 -5.86
CA ARG A 80 2.75 -6.88 -5.33
C ARG A 80 3.56 -5.62 -5.60
N ASN A 81 2.91 -4.61 -6.17
CA ASN A 81 3.46 -3.27 -6.41
C ASN A 81 3.15 -2.29 -5.25
N VAL A 82 2.85 -2.82 -4.06
CA VAL A 82 2.52 -2.04 -2.87
C VAL A 82 3.29 -2.58 -1.66
N VAL A 83 3.66 -1.67 -0.77
CA VAL A 83 4.19 -1.99 0.56
C VAL A 83 3.45 -1.12 1.57
N LEU A 84 2.85 -1.73 2.60
CA LEU A 84 2.24 -1.01 3.71
C LEU A 84 3.34 -0.65 4.73
N LEU A 85 3.45 0.63 5.05
CA LEU A 85 4.39 1.13 6.05
C LEU A 85 3.71 1.28 7.40
N THR A 86 4.09 0.46 8.37
CA THR A 86 3.52 0.48 9.72
C THR A 86 4.48 -0.07 10.77
N GLU A 87 4.39 0.46 11.98
CA GLU A 87 5.02 -0.09 13.20
C GLU A 87 4.01 -0.96 13.99
N ASP A 88 2.73 -0.94 13.63
CA ASP A 88 1.67 -1.68 14.31
C ASP A 88 1.74 -3.18 13.96
N ARG A 89 1.92 -4.02 14.99
CA ARG A 89 2.05 -5.47 14.85
C ARG A 89 0.75 -6.14 14.41
N VAL A 90 -0.41 -5.66 14.89
CA VAL A 90 -1.72 -6.23 14.55
C VAL A 90 -2.05 -5.93 13.09
N LEU A 91 -1.87 -4.69 12.66
CA LEU A 91 -2.08 -4.30 11.26
C LEU A 91 -1.14 -5.05 10.31
N ASN A 92 0.13 -5.25 10.71
CA ASN A 92 1.08 -6.07 9.96
C ASN A 92 0.59 -7.51 9.81
N MET A 93 0.13 -8.15 10.89
CA MET A 93 -0.43 -9.52 10.82
C MET A 93 -1.65 -9.59 9.89
N LYS A 94 -2.57 -8.62 9.98
CA LYS A 94 -3.73 -8.55 9.08
C LYS A 94 -3.31 -8.38 7.62
N ALA A 95 -2.36 -7.50 7.32
CA ALA A 95 -1.84 -7.30 5.97
C ALA A 95 -1.16 -8.55 5.40
N MET A 96 -0.36 -9.25 6.20
CA MET A 96 0.30 -10.49 5.80
C MET A 96 -0.71 -11.60 5.46
N SER A 97 -1.83 -11.71 6.20
CA SER A 97 -2.91 -12.65 5.86
C SER A 97 -3.61 -12.36 4.52
N GLN A 98 -3.49 -11.12 4.01
CA GLN A 98 -4.01 -10.70 2.71
C GLN A 98 -2.92 -10.63 1.62
N HIS A 99 -1.74 -11.18 1.88
CA HIS A 99 -0.58 -11.13 0.99
C HIS A 99 -0.17 -9.69 0.61
N ILE A 100 -0.27 -8.75 1.56
CA ILE A 100 0.20 -7.37 1.43
C ILE A 100 1.55 -7.23 2.17
N PRO A 101 2.65 -6.94 1.46
CA PRO A 101 3.97 -6.76 2.07
C PRO A 101 3.96 -5.60 3.07
N CYS A 102 4.54 -5.82 4.25
CA CYS A 102 4.68 -4.79 5.29
C CYS A 102 6.13 -4.53 5.68
N ARG A 103 6.45 -3.27 5.96
CA ARG A 103 7.73 -2.84 6.52
C ARG A 103 7.52 -1.69 7.49
N THR A 104 8.43 -1.55 8.44
CA THR A 104 8.55 -0.31 9.21
C THR A 104 9.17 0.78 8.35
N MET A 105 8.94 2.06 8.68
CA MET A 105 9.50 3.16 7.89
C MET A 105 11.02 3.07 7.81
N THR A 106 11.70 2.89 8.95
CA THR A 106 13.16 2.77 9.03
C THR A 106 13.70 1.61 8.20
N ARG A 107 13.05 0.44 8.26
CA ARG A 107 13.48 -0.73 7.47
C ARG A 107 13.27 -0.52 5.97
N PHE A 108 12.18 0.16 5.59
CA PHE A 108 11.93 0.49 4.18
C PHE A 108 12.96 1.47 3.64
N MET A 109 13.29 2.54 4.38
CA MET A 109 14.29 3.50 3.95
C MET A 109 15.68 2.87 3.76
N LYS A 110 16.09 2.00 4.70
CA LYS A 110 17.34 1.23 4.57
C LYS A 110 17.33 0.33 3.33
N TRP A 111 16.22 -0.36 3.07
CA TRP A 111 16.07 -1.20 1.88
C TRP A 111 16.13 -0.37 0.58
N ALA A 112 15.51 0.82 0.59
CA ALA A 112 15.50 1.75 -0.53
C ALA A 112 16.82 2.54 -0.71
N LYS A 113 17.82 2.32 0.17
CA LYS A 113 19.11 3.05 0.17
C LYS A 113 18.95 4.57 0.27
N ILE A 114 17.93 5.02 1.00
CA ILE A 114 17.69 6.45 1.28
C ILE A 114 18.40 6.87 2.57
N THR A 115 18.77 5.91 3.44
CA THR A 115 19.47 6.12 4.71
C THR A 115 20.32 4.91 5.07
#